data_AF-A0A5C6XHN8-F1
#
_entry.id   AF-A0A5C6XHN8-F1
#
_cell.length_a   1.000
_cell.length_b   1.000
_cell.length_c   1.000
_cell.angle_alpha   90.00
_cell.angle_beta   90.00
_cell.angle_gamma   90.00
#
_symmetry.space_group_name_H-M   'P 1'
#
loop_
_entity.id
_entity.type
_entity.pdbx_description
1 polymer ?
#
loop_
_entity_poly.entity_id
_entity_poly.type
_entity_poly.pdbx_seq_one_letter_code
_entity_poly.pdbx_strand_id
1 'polypeptide(L)'
;MKWHLLLSLSLLTVVLCTGCGDADDHDHEDHEELSAEEEACTHAQDSPTTVAASAGLAGLDADVSQRHTLYEVTLQETETGSGDYRGYLSYEAAEHADYLIFTSTEVELRVLDTNDVAQDVSVEAVDGCAELAQSHRVSLEAQSYVIELGPSDASTLSLIIEPEAHDHDHD
;
A
#
# COMPACT_ATOMS: atom_id res chain seq x y z
N MET A 1 47.23 29.03 48.55
CA MET A 1 46.10 29.45 49.40
C MET A 1 45.25 28.20 49.66
N LYS A 2 45.50 27.45 50.74
CA LYS A 2 44.67 27.38 51.97
C LYS A 2 43.17 27.34 51.65
N TRP A 3 42.60 26.13 51.53
CA TRP A 3 41.87 25.37 52.56
C TRP A 3 40.51 26.00 52.86
N HIS A 4 39.41 25.30 52.57
CA HIS A 4 38.34 25.05 53.55
C HIS A 4 37.52 23.82 53.13
N LEU A 5 37.73 22.77 53.91
CA LEU A 5 36.86 21.61 54.07
C LEU A 5 35.74 22.05 55.02
N LEU A 6 34.46 21.84 54.67
CA LEU A 6 33.36 21.89 55.63
C LEU A 6 32.44 20.68 55.44
N LEU A 7 32.53 19.82 56.44
CA LEU A 7 31.63 18.74 56.83
C LEU A 7 30.39 19.35 57.51
N SER A 8 29.18 18.90 57.17
CA SER A 8 28.02 18.75 58.10
C SER A 8 26.83 18.19 57.33
N LEU A 9 26.48 16.91 57.47
CA LEU A 9 25.65 16.32 58.53
C LEU A 9 24.14 16.58 58.33
N SER A 10 23.49 15.58 57.70
CA SER A 10 22.21 14.96 58.06
C SER A 10 20.97 15.82 58.32
N LEU A 11 19.91 15.57 57.54
CA LEU A 11 18.57 15.41 58.13
C LEU A 11 17.75 14.39 57.32
N LEU A 12 17.50 13.26 57.98
CA LEU A 12 16.55 12.22 57.61
C LEU A 12 15.13 12.77 57.81
N THR A 13 14.27 12.71 56.79
CA THR A 13 12.83 12.92 56.96
C THR A 13 12.10 11.76 56.29
N VAL A 14 11.54 10.86 57.10
CA VAL A 14 10.57 9.84 56.69
C VAL A 14 9.20 10.36 57.12
N VAL A 15 8.30 10.64 56.18
CA VAL A 15 6.86 10.76 56.44
C VAL A 15 6.06 10.25 55.22
N LEU A 16 5.57 9.02 55.39
CA LEU A 16 4.24 8.46 55.11
C LEU A 16 3.55 8.69 53.74
N CYS A 17 3.33 7.56 53.08
CA CYS A 17 2.32 7.32 52.05
C CYS A 17 0.91 7.74 52.50
N THR A 18 0.17 8.40 51.63
CA THR A 18 -1.14 7.95 51.08
C THR A 18 -1.74 9.09 50.27
N GLY A 19 -2.01 8.83 48.99
CA GLY A 19 -2.68 9.79 48.10
C GLY A 19 -2.57 9.32 46.66
N CYS A 20 -3.60 8.60 46.22
CA CYS A 20 -3.78 8.03 44.88
C CYS A 20 -3.55 9.12 43.81
N GLY A 21 -2.56 8.94 42.97
CA GLY A 21 -2.15 9.93 41.99
C GLY A 21 -1.13 9.29 41.07
N ASP A 22 -1.66 8.60 40.08
CA ASP A 22 -1.23 8.63 38.68
C ASP A 22 -2.15 7.60 38.02
N ALA A 23 -3.27 8.09 37.50
CA ALA A 23 -3.85 7.41 36.36
C ALA A 23 -2.78 7.58 35.28
N ASP A 24 -2.00 6.53 35.04
CA ASP A 24 -1.35 6.34 33.75
C ASP A 24 -2.49 6.37 32.73
N ASP A 25 -2.81 7.58 32.25
CA ASP A 25 -3.42 7.78 30.95
C ASP A 25 -2.43 7.13 29.99
N HIS A 26 -2.72 5.88 29.65
CA HIS A 26 -2.24 5.32 28.40
C HIS A 26 -2.84 6.21 27.32
N ASP A 27 -2.06 7.22 26.93
CA ASP A 27 -2.18 7.91 25.66
C ASP A 27 -1.93 6.84 24.60
N HIS A 28 -2.96 6.03 24.37
CA HIS A 28 -3.14 5.31 23.14
C HIS A 28 -3.31 6.43 22.12
N GLU A 29 -2.20 6.94 21.59
CA GLU A 29 -2.24 7.60 20.31
C GLU A 29 -2.82 6.55 19.36
N ASP A 30 -4.12 6.67 19.12
CA ASP A 30 -4.84 5.97 18.08
C ASP A 30 -4.06 6.28 16.80
N HIS A 31 -3.16 5.37 16.43
CA HIS A 31 -2.67 5.29 15.07
C HIS A 31 -3.90 4.93 14.26
N GLU A 32 -4.65 5.95 13.82
CA GLU A 32 -5.70 5.73 12.84
C GLU A 32 -5.00 5.09 11.64
N GLU A 33 -5.26 3.79 11.45
CA GLU A 33 -4.81 3.04 10.29
C GLU A 33 -5.28 3.84 9.07
N LEU A 34 -4.32 4.28 8.25
CA LEU A 34 -4.63 5.08 7.09
C LEU A 34 -5.54 4.27 6.17
N SER A 35 -6.49 4.93 5.51
CA SER A 35 -7.24 4.26 4.46
C SER A 35 -6.29 3.81 3.35
N ALA A 36 -6.64 2.75 2.63
CA ALA A 36 -5.83 2.26 1.52
C ALA A 36 -5.58 3.34 0.44
N GLU A 37 -6.50 4.30 0.25
CA GLU A 37 -6.27 5.46 -0.62
C GLU A 37 -5.21 6.43 -0.04
N GLU A 38 -5.26 6.73 1.25
CA GLU A 38 -4.27 7.60 1.92
C GLU A 38 -2.87 6.95 1.96
N GLU A 39 -2.80 5.64 2.19
CA GLU A 39 -1.55 4.88 2.09
C GLU A 39 -1.00 4.89 0.66
N ALA A 40 -1.84 4.57 -0.33
CA ALA A 40 -1.43 4.62 -1.73
C ALA A 40 -0.93 6.01 -2.14
N CYS A 41 -1.54 7.09 -1.64
CA CYS A 41 -1.07 8.44 -1.88
C CYS A 41 0.28 8.77 -1.27
N THR A 42 0.58 8.19 -0.11
CA THR A 42 1.90 8.31 0.49
C THR A 42 2.93 7.59 -0.39
N HIS A 43 2.61 6.38 -0.85
CA HIS A 43 3.48 5.58 -1.72
C HIS A 43 3.63 6.16 -3.13
N ALA A 44 2.65 6.92 -3.64
CA ALA A 44 2.74 7.57 -4.94
C ALA A 44 3.88 8.60 -5.04
N GLN A 45 4.44 9.03 -3.90
CA GLN A 45 5.58 9.96 -3.83
C GLN A 45 6.93 9.25 -3.77
N ASP A 46 6.94 7.92 -3.64
CA ASP A 46 8.16 7.13 -3.55
C ASP A 46 8.91 7.06 -4.89
N SER A 47 10.14 6.55 -4.85
CA SER A 47 10.87 6.25 -6.09
C SER A 47 10.31 4.96 -6.70
N PRO A 48 9.93 4.96 -7.99
CA PRO A 48 9.25 3.81 -8.59
C PRO A 48 10.19 2.63 -8.80
N THR A 49 9.64 1.43 -8.67
CA THR A 49 10.22 0.19 -9.20
C THR A 49 9.73 0.01 -10.64
N THR A 50 10.63 0.14 -11.61
CA THR A 50 10.27 -0.05 -13.02
C THR A 50 10.05 -1.52 -13.33
N VAL A 51 8.93 -1.83 -14.00
CA VAL A 51 8.60 -3.18 -14.49
C VAL A 51 8.10 -3.10 -15.92
N ALA A 52 8.55 -4.03 -16.77
CA ALA A 52 8.04 -4.17 -18.13
C ALA A 52 6.96 -5.24 -18.15
N ALA A 53 5.73 -4.88 -18.47
CA ALA A 53 4.64 -5.83 -18.54
C ALA A 53 4.87 -6.85 -19.67
N SER A 54 4.41 -8.08 -19.46
CA SER A 54 4.47 -9.12 -20.50
C SER A 54 3.46 -8.80 -21.61
N ALA A 55 3.72 -9.25 -22.85
CA ALA A 55 2.82 -9.02 -24.00
C ALA A 55 1.61 -9.98 -24.04
N GLY A 56 1.59 -10.98 -23.15
CA GLY A 56 0.57 -12.02 -23.07
C GLY A 56 0.76 -12.88 -21.82
N LEU A 57 -0.16 -13.84 -21.62
CA LEU A 57 -0.10 -14.78 -20.49
C LEU A 57 1.08 -15.77 -20.57
N ALA A 58 1.55 -16.06 -21.78
CA ALA A 58 2.68 -16.96 -21.98
C ALA A 58 3.99 -16.27 -21.58
N GLY A 59 4.68 -16.82 -20.58
CA GLY A 59 5.93 -16.26 -20.09
C GLY A 59 5.75 -15.04 -19.18
N LEU A 60 4.63 -14.99 -18.44
CA LEU A 60 4.36 -13.98 -17.43
C LEU A 60 5.44 -13.99 -16.35
N ASP A 61 6.25 -12.94 -16.30
CA ASP A 61 7.40 -12.76 -15.40
C ASP A 61 7.40 -11.39 -14.70
N ALA A 62 6.52 -10.48 -15.12
CA ALA A 62 6.37 -9.13 -14.59
C ALA A 62 5.60 -9.14 -13.26
N ASP A 63 6.32 -9.34 -12.16
CA ASP A 63 5.75 -9.43 -10.82
C ASP A 63 5.55 -8.08 -10.15
N VAL A 64 4.35 -7.89 -9.57
CA VAL A 64 3.96 -6.69 -8.81
C VAL A 64 3.45 -7.03 -7.40
N SER A 65 3.96 -8.12 -6.81
CA SER A 65 3.50 -8.63 -5.51
C SER A 65 4.14 -7.96 -4.29
N GLN A 66 5.09 -7.03 -4.49
CA GLN A 66 5.71 -6.33 -3.38
C GLN A 66 4.72 -5.30 -2.82
N ARG A 67 4.34 -5.47 -1.54
CA ARG A 67 3.45 -4.54 -0.82
C ARG A 67 4.08 -3.14 -0.73
N HIS A 68 3.23 -2.11 -0.56
CA HIS A 68 3.66 -0.73 -0.32
C HIS A 68 4.68 -0.23 -1.36
N THR A 69 4.47 -0.58 -2.63
CA THR A 69 5.44 -0.33 -3.71
C THR A 69 4.78 0.41 -4.85
N LEU A 70 5.34 1.57 -5.19
CA LEU A 70 5.06 2.25 -6.44
C LEU A 70 5.77 1.54 -7.59
N TYR A 71 5.00 1.03 -8.53
CA TYR A 71 5.51 0.48 -9.78
C TYR A 71 5.37 1.51 -10.91
N GLU A 72 6.40 1.63 -11.74
CA GLU A 72 6.29 2.25 -13.07
C GLU A 72 6.22 1.14 -14.11
N VAL A 73 5.02 0.91 -14.64
CA VAL A 73 4.72 -0.19 -15.55
C VAL A 73 4.87 0.29 -16.99
N THR A 74 5.77 -0.33 -17.75
CA THR A 74 5.83 -0.17 -19.22
C THR A 74 4.95 -1.21 -19.90
N LEU A 75 3.92 -0.74 -20.62
CA LEU A 75 3.01 -1.58 -21.40
C LEU A 75 3.58 -1.90 -22.78
N GLN A 76 3.12 -3.01 -23.37
CA GLN A 76 3.53 -3.45 -24.69
C GLN A 76 2.57 -2.91 -25.74
N GLU A 77 3.09 -2.42 -26.86
CA GLU A 77 2.25 -2.05 -27.99
C GLU A 77 1.60 -3.31 -28.58
N THR A 78 0.27 -3.30 -28.73
CA THR A 78 -0.51 -4.46 -29.20
C THR A 78 -0.16 -4.86 -30.63
N GLU A 79 -0.01 -3.86 -31.49
CA GLU A 79 0.53 -3.97 -32.84
C GLU A 79 1.48 -2.81 -33.11
N THR A 80 2.61 -3.06 -33.78
CA THR A 80 3.61 -2.03 -34.05
C THR A 80 3.03 -0.83 -34.80
N GLY A 81 3.07 0.35 -34.18
CA GLY A 81 2.54 1.59 -34.73
C GLY A 81 1.04 1.79 -34.56
N SER A 82 0.36 0.98 -33.74
CA SER A 82 -1.05 1.17 -33.39
C SER A 82 -1.26 2.37 -32.45
N GLY A 83 -0.30 2.61 -31.55
CA GLY A 83 -0.50 3.51 -30.41
C GLY A 83 -1.40 2.94 -29.31
N ASP A 84 -1.81 1.67 -29.42
CA ASP A 84 -2.62 0.97 -28.43
C ASP A 84 -1.73 0.03 -27.61
N TYR A 85 -1.69 0.22 -26.30
CA TYR A 85 -0.84 -0.50 -25.37
C TYR A 85 -1.63 -1.42 -24.45
N ARG A 86 -1.07 -2.58 -24.15
CA ARG A 86 -1.59 -3.58 -23.21
C ARG A 86 -0.44 -4.25 -22.46
N GLY A 87 -0.71 -4.69 -21.24
CA GLY A 87 0.26 -5.42 -20.43
C GLY A 87 -0.39 -6.47 -19.56
N TYR A 88 0.38 -7.50 -19.23
CA TYR A 88 0.00 -8.54 -18.27
C TYR A 88 1.06 -8.58 -17.16
N LEU A 89 0.60 -8.62 -15.91
CA LEU A 89 1.42 -8.66 -14.70
C LEU A 89 1.02 -9.85 -13.84
N SER A 90 1.97 -10.47 -13.13
CA SER A 90 1.68 -11.44 -12.09
C SER A 90 1.52 -10.75 -10.75
N TYR A 91 0.56 -11.22 -9.95
CA TYR A 91 0.31 -10.73 -8.60
C TYR A 91 0.00 -11.89 -7.66
N GLU A 92 0.60 -11.91 -6.48
CA GLU A 92 0.33 -12.85 -5.40
C GLU A 92 -0.37 -12.12 -4.25
N ALA A 93 -1.67 -12.40 -4.09
CA ALA A 93 -2.43 -11.93 -2.95
C ALA A 93 -2.00 -12.71 -1.71
N ALA A 94 -1.57 -12.00 -0.67
CA ALA A 94 -1.02 -12.61 0.54
C ALA A 94 -2.10 -13.23 1.44
N GLU A 95 -3.32 -12.71 1.37
CA GLU A 95 -4.44 -13.10 2.22
C GLU A 95 -5.77 -12.91 1.49
N HIS A 96 -6.82 -13.52 2.05
CA HIS A 96 -8.19 -13.24 1.64
C HIS A 96 -8.57 -11.84 2.09
N ALA A 97 -8.79 -10.93 1.14
CA ALA A 97 -9.13 -9.54 1.42
C ALA A 97 -9.73 -8.86 0.19
N ASP A 98 -10.30 -7.68 0.39
CA ASP A 98 -10.51 -6.74 -0.70
C ASP A 98 -9.20 -5.98 -0.95
N TYR A 99 -8.85 -5.79 -2.22
CA TYR A 99 -7.67 -5.06 -2.67
C TYR A 99 -8.09 -3.88 -3.54
N LEU A 100 -7.45 -2.73 -3.32
CA LEU A 100 -7.49 -1.58 -4.20
C LEU A 100 -6.22 -1.54 -5.05
N ILE A 101 -6.40 -1.64 -6.35
CA ILE A 101 -5.35 -1.45 -7.34
C ILE A 101 -5.49 -0.03 -7.88
N PHE A 102 -4.48 0.82 -7.67
CA PHE A 102 -4.50 2.21 -8.11
C PHE A 102 -3.66 2.42 -9.35
N THR A 103 -4.12 3.29 -10.25
CA THR A 103 -3.42 3.62 -11.50
C THR A 103 -3.34 5.14 -11.70
N SER A 104 -2.22 5.63 -12.26
CA SER A 104 -2.02 7.08 -12.51
C SER A 104 -2.78 7.64 -13.71
N THR A 105 -3.48 6.79 -14.46
CA THR A 105 -4.26 7.15 -15.64
C THR A 105 -5.48 6.25 -15.71
N GLU A 106 -6.53 6.75 -16.35
CA GLU A 106 -7.68 5.89 -16.63
C GLU A 106 -7.25 4.75 -17.57
N VAL A 107 -7.47 3.50 -17.14
CA VAL A 107 -7.11 2.31 -17.90
C VAL A 107 -8.08 1.17 -17.60
N GLU A 108 -8.42 0.38 -18.62
CA GLU A 108 -9.18 -0.85 -18.39
C GLU A 108 -8.29 -1.85 -17.62
N LEU A 109 -8.78 -2.37 -16.51
CA LEU A 109 -8.09 -3.36 -15.69
C LEU A 109 -8.96 -4.59 -15.50
N ARG A 110 -8.37 -5.77 -15.72
CA ARG A 110 -8.99 -7.07 -15.41
C ARG A 110 -8.07 -7.89 -14.51
N VAL A 111 -8.66 -8.62 -13.58
CA VAL A 111 -7.94 -9.58 -12.75
C VAL A 111 -8.42 -10.99 -13.08
N LEU A 112 -7.50 -11.89 -13.39
CA LEU A 112 -7.77 -13.28 -13.75
C LEU A 112 -7.20 -14.21 -12.69
N ASP A 113 -7.95 -15.23 -12.28
CA ASP A 113 -7.44 -16.29 -11.41
C ASP A 113 -6.57 -17.30 -12.17
N THR A 114 -6.08 -18.31 -11.45
CA THR A 114 -5.27 -19.41 -12.01
C THR A 114 -6.00 -20.28 -13.06
N ASN A 115 -7.33 -20.14 -13.19
CA ASN A 115 -8.15 -20.82 -14.19
C ASN A 115 -8.56 -19.87 -15.34
N ASP A 116 -7.91 -18.71 -15.45
CA ASP A 116 -8.23 -17.64 -16.41
C ASP A 116 -9.66 -17.07 -16.24
N VAL A 117 -10.25 -17.20 -15.05
CA VAL A 117 -11.57 -16.65 -14.73
C VAL A 117 -11.42 -15.21 -14.24
N ALA A 118 -12.13 -14.30 -14.91
CA ALA A 118 -12.16 -12.89 -14.53
C ALA A 118 -12.87 -12.69 -13.19
N GLN A 119 -12.25 -11.90 -12.32
CA GLN A 119 -12.83 -11.45 -11.06
C GLN A 119 -13.70 -10.21 -11.29
N ASP A 120 -14.68 -10.00 -10.41
CA ASP A 120 -15.49 -8.79 -10.43
C ASP A 120 -14.67 -7.61 -9.92
N VAL A 121 -14.44 -6.63 -10.80
CA VAL A 121 -13.69 -5.41 -10.50
C VAL A 121 -14.65 -4.22 -10.54
N SER A 122 -14.70 -3.44 -9.47
CA SER A 122 -15.38 -2.14 -9.45
C SER A 122 -14.35 -1.01 -9.59
N VAL A 123 -14.74 0.07 -10.25
CA VAL A 123 -13.82 1.16 -10.60
C VAL A 123 -14.38 2.48 -10.09
N GLU A 124 -13.54 3.23 -9.39
CA GLU A 124 -13.86 4.56 -8.87
C GLU A 124 -12.75 5.56 -9.25
N ALA A 125 -13.11 6.84 -9.34
CA ALA A 125 -12.12 7.90 -9.54
C ALA A 125 -11.46 8.23 -8.19
N VAL A 126 -10.17 8.60 -8.23
CA VAL A 126 -9.42 9.04 -7.06
C VAL A 126 -9.37 10.56 -7.04
N ASP A 127 -9.98 11.19 -6.04
CA ASP A 127 -10.06 12.65 -5.92
C ASP A 127 -9.05 13.22 -4.90
N GLY A 128 -8.52 12.39 -3.99
CA GLY A 128 -7.60 12.79 -2.91
C GLY A 128 -6.12 12.82 -3.28
N CYS A 129 -5.76 12.32 -4.46
CA CYS A 129 -4.38 12.10 -4.91
C CYS A 129 -4.16 12.70 -6.28
N ALA A 130 -3.18 13.59 -6.46
CA ALA A 130 -2.91 14.14 -7.80
C ALA A 130 -2.19 13.14 -8.71
N GLU A 131 -1.51 12.18 -8.11
CA GLU A 131 -0.68 11.17 -8.77
C GLU A 131 -1.48 9.95 -9.25
N LEU A 132 -2.70 9.74 -8.72
CA LEU A 132 -3.56 8.60 -8.99
C LEU A 132 -4.88 9.08 -9.63
N ALA A 133 -5.36 8.35 -10.63
CA ALA A 133 -6.57 8.70 -11.36
C ALA A 133 -7.74 7.76 -11.04
N GLN A 134 -7.46 6.45 -10.91
CA GLN A 134 -8.47 5.43 -10.68
C GLN A 134 -8.05 4.45 -9.59
N SER A 135 -9.05 3.96 -8.86
CA SER A 135 -8.95 2.78 -8.01
C SER A 135 -9.79 1.65 -8.61
N HIS A 136 -9.26 0.44 -8.55
CA HIS A 136 -9.91 -0.78 -8.99
C HIS A 136 -10.04 -1.72 -7.80
N ARG A 137 -11.25 -1.83 -7.24
CA ARG A 137 -11.53 -2.69 -6.08
C ARG A 137 -11.91 -4.09 -6.54
N VAL A 138 -11.25 -5.09 -5.95
CA VAL A 138 -11.44 -6.51 -6.25
C VAL A 138 -11.28 -7.36 -4.98
N SER A 139 -12.14 -8.37 -4.80
CA SER A 139 -12.03 -9.32 -3.70
C SER A 139 -11.17 -10.51 -4.12
N LEU A 140 -10.09 -10.80 -3.40
CA LEU A 140 -9.10 -11.82 -3.75
C LEU A 140 -8.91 -12.83 -2.63
N GLU A 141 -8.65 -14.08 -3.00
CA GLU A 141 -8.20 -15.16 -2.13
C GLU A 141 -6.67 -15.15 -2.03
N ALA A 142 -6.10 -15.83 -1.03
CA ALA A 142 -4.65 -15.99 -0.89
C ALA A 142 -4.06 -16.92 -1.97
N GLN A 143 -3.85 -16.40 -3.19
CA GLN A 143 -3.34 -17.12 -4.35
C GLN A 143 -2.72 -16.17 -5.39
N SER A 144 -2.21 -16.74 -6.48
CA SER A 144 -1.70 -15.97 -7.62
C SER A 144 -2.81 -15.58 -8.60
N TYR A 145 -2.66 -14.39 -9.19
CA TYR A 145 -3.53 -13.78 -10.17
C TYR A 145 -2.72 -13.19 -11.33
N VAL A 146 -3.43 -12.90 -12.42
CA VAL A 146 -2.92 -12.06 -13.51
C VAL A 146 -3.68 -10.75 -13.53
N ILE A 147 -2.96 -9.64 -13.54
CA ILE A 147 -3.52 -8.31 -13.79
C ILE A 147 -3.28 -7.97 -15.27
N GLU A 148 -4.36 -7.78 -16.00
CA GLU A 148 -4.36 -7.30 -17.38
C GLU A 148 -4.67 -5.81 -17.38
N LEU A 149 -3.77 -5.01 -17.97
CA LEU A 149 -3.90 -3.57 -18.13
C LEU A 149 -4.09 -3.23 -19.61
N GLY A 150 -5.11 -2.46 -19.93
CA GLY A 150 -5.36 -1.88 -21.25
C GLY A 150 -6.51 -2.53 -22.03
N PRO A 151 -6.90 -1.94 -23.16
CA PRO A 151 -6.10 -1.03 -23.98
C PRO A 151 -5.89 0.34 -23.34
N SER A 152 -4.73 0.96 -23.60
CA SER A 152 -4.34 2.31 -23.18
C SER A 152 -3.63 3.03 -24.31
N ASP A 153 -3.74 4.36 -24.38
CA ASP A 153 -2.97 5.20 -25.30
C ASP A 153 -1.61 5.63 -24.70
N ALA A 154 -1.37 5.34 -23.42
CA ALA A 154 -0.11 5.55 -22.74
C ALA A 154 0.72 4.25 -22.70
N SER A 155 1.99 4.35 -23.09
CA SER A 155 2.94 3.23 -22.99
C SER A 155 3.44 2.96 -21.57
N THR A 156 3.17 3.87 -20.64
CA THR A 156 3.63 3.80 -19.24
C THR A 156 2.56 4.31 -18.30
N LEU A 157 2.39 3.66 -17.16
CA LEU A 157 1.54 4.11 -16.06
C LEU A 157 2.16 3.75 -14.71
N SER A 158 1.77 4.45 -13.65
CA SER A 158 2.07 4.04 -12.29
C SER A 158 1.00 3.08 -11.76
N LEU A 159 1.43 2.12 -10.94
CA LEU A 159 0.57 1.11 -10.32
C LEU A 159 0.95 0.97 -8.84
N ILE A 160 -0.04 0.97 -7.95
CA ILE A 160 0.09 0.64 -6.52
C ILE A 160 -1.02 -0.36 -6.18
N ILE A 161 -0.75 -1.33 -5.31
CA ILE A 161 -1.75 -2.30 -4.87
C ILE A 161 -1.73 -2.34 -3.35
N GLU A 162 -2.85 -1.95 -2.74
CA GLU A 162 -3.03 -2.00 -1.29
C GLU A 162 -4.22 -2.91 -0.93
N PRO A 163 -4.09 -3.78 0.08
CA PRO A 163 -5.27 -4.40 0.67
C PRO A 163 -6.06 -3.33 1.42
N GLU A 164 -7.39 -3.40 1.37
CA GLU A 164 -8.19 -2.60 2.27
C GLU A 164 -7.96 -3.06 3.70
N ALA A 165 -7.70 -2.09 4.59
CA ALA A 165 -7.65 -2.36 6.01
C ALA A 165 -8.94 -3.07 6.43
N HIS A 166 -8.81 -4.27 6.96
CA HIS A 166 -9.87 -4.93 7.68
C HIS A 166 -9.69 -4.59 9.14
N ASP A 167 -10.69 -3.91 9.71
CA ASP A 167 -10.80 -3.76 11.15
C ASP A 167 -10.64 -5.16 11.74
N HIS A 168 -9.52 -5.40 12.44
CA HIS A 168 -9.38 -6.61 13.23
C HIS A 168 -10.34 -6.42 14.39
N ASP A 169 -11.61 -6.81 14.20
CA ASP A 169 -12.59 -6.90 15.28
C ASP A 169 -11.90 -7.63 16.43
N HIS A 170 -11.56 -6.87 17.46
CA HIS A 170 -10.99 -7.36 18.70
C HIS A 170 -12.10 -8.15 19.41
N ASP A 171 -12.15 -9.46 19.16
CA ASP A 171 -12.96 -10.42 19.92
C ASP A 171 -12.65 -10.37 21.45
#